data_AF-A0A6P6FZ89-F1
#
_entry.id   AF-A0A6P6FZ89-F1
#
_cell.length_a   1.000
_cell.length_b   1.000
_cell.length_c   1.000
_cell.angle_alpha   90.00
_cell.angle_beta   90.00
_cell.angle_gamma   90.00
#
_symmetry.space_group_name_H-M   'P 1'
#
loop_
_entity.id
_entity.type
_entity.pdbx_description
1 polymer ?
#
loop_
_entity_poly.entity_id
_entity_poly.type
_entity_poly.pdbx_seq_one_letter_code
_entity_poly.pdbx_strand_id
1 'polypeptide(L)'
;MHHARETFERMRARGIEPSSHVYTSLIHAYAVGRDMEEALSCVRKMKEEGIEMSLVTYSIIVGGFAKMKNTEAADHWFKEAKERHATLNAIIYGSIIYAYW
;
A
#
# COMPACT_ATOMS: atom_id res chain seq x y z
N MET A 1 -11.36 9.88 6.55
CA MET A 1 -10.48 8.84 7.15
C MET A 1 -11.07 8.18 8.39
N HIS A 2 -11.54 8.93 9.39
CA HIS A 2 -12.06 8.36 10.64
C HIS A 2 -13.07 7.21 10.44
N HIS A 3 -13.99 7.34 9.48
CA HIS A 3 -14.98 6.30 9.19
C HIS A 3 -14.38 4.99 8.63
N ALA A 4 -13.33 5.06 7.80
CA ALA A 4 -12.68 3.87 7.23
C ALA A 4 -11.93 3.08 8.32
N ARG A 5 -11.21 3.80 9.20
CA ARG A 5 -10.52 3.21 10.35
C ARG A 5 -11.51 2.63 11.36
N GLU A 6 -12.57 3.35 11.68
CA GLU A 6 -13.61 2.87 12.59
C GLU A 6 -14.31 1.61 12.04
N THR A 7 -14.61 1.58 10.74
CA THR A 7 -15.20 0.40 10.09
C THR A 7 -14.25 -0.79 10.13
N PHE A 8 -12.95 -0.56 9.92
CA PHE A 8 -11.90 -1.59 10.04
C PHE A 8 -11.82 -2.17 11.46
N GLU A 9 -11.76 -1.31 12.48
CA GLU A 9 -11.71 -1.77 13.88
C GLU A 9 -13.01 -2.50 14.27
N ARG A 10 -14.18 -2.02 13.81
CA ARG A 10 -15.46 -2.72 14.02
C ARG A 10 -15.50 -4.10 13.34
N MET A 11 -14.90 -4.24 12.16
CA MET A 11 -14.79 -5.53 11.47
C MET A 11 -13.95 -6.50 12.30
N ARG A 12 -12.78 -6.06 12.79
CA ARG A 12 -11.92 -6.88 13.68
C ARG A 12 -12.59 -7.22 15.01
N ALA A 13 -13.30 -6.28 15.62
CA ALA A 13 -14.04 -6.50 16.86
C ALA A 13 -15.15 -7.56 16.71
N ARG A 14 -15.60 -7.83 15.48
CA ARG A 14 -16.55 -8.90 15.14
C ARG A 14 -15.87 -10.22 14.77
N GLY A 15 -14.55 -10.31 14.88
CA GLY A 15 -13.77 -11.50 14.52
C GLY A 15 -13.62 -11.71 13.01
N ILE A 16 -13.89 -10.69 12.19
CA ILE A 16 -13.72 -10.78 10.74
C ILE A 16 -12.28 -10.36 10.41
N GLU A 17 -11.53 -11.29 9.85
CA GLU A 17 -10.14 -11.06 9.46
C GLU A 17 -10.05 -10.12 8.25
N PRO A 18 -9.19 -9.09 8.28
CA PRO A 18 -9.00 -8.22 7.14
C PRO A 18 -8.33 -8.94 5.98
N SER A 19 -8.85 -8.73 4.78
CA SER A 19 -8.20 -9.20 3.56
C SER A 19 -7.16 -8.20 3.06
N SER A 20 -6.31 -8.64 2.12
CA SER A 20 -5.36 -7.77 1.40
C SER A 20 -6.04 -6.56 0.75
N HIS A 21 -7.29 -6.70 0.29
CA HIS A 21 -8.08 -5.59 -0.26
C HIS A 21 -8.45 -4.53 0.78
N VAL A 22 -8.79 -4.95 2.01
CA VAL A 22 -9.14 -4.02 3.09
C VAL A 22 -7.93 -3.19 3.49
N TYR A 23 -6.78 -3.84 3.68
CA TYR A 23 -5.52 -3.15 3.95
C TYR A 23 -5.13 -2.20 2.82
N THR A 24 -5.19 -2.65 1.57
CA THR A 24 -4.88 -1.83 0.41
C THR A 24 -5.76 -0.57 0.35
N SER A 25 -7.04 -0.69 0.69
CA SER A 25 -7.96 0.44 0.73
C SER A 25 -7.60 1.46 1.82
N LEU A 26 -7.22 1.00 3.01
CA LEU A 26 -6.76 1.88 4.10
C LEU A 26 -5.45 2.58 3.73
N ILE A 27 -4.48 1.83 3.20
CA ILE A 27 -3.19 2.33 2.75
C ILE A 27 -3.38 3.41 1.67
N HIS A 28 -4.27 3.16 0.70
CA HIS A 28 -4.61 4.14 -0.33
C HIS A 28 -5.19 5.42 0.25
N ALA A 29 -6.13 5.30 1.19
CA ALA A 29 -6.70 6.46 1.85
C ALA A 29 -5.60 7.30 2.52
N TYR A 30 -4.71 6.66 3.30
CA TYR A 30 -3.59 7.32 3.99
C TYR A 30 -2.61 7.99 3.01
N ALA A 31 -2.22 7.30 1.94
CA ALA A 31 -1.34 7.85 0.91
C ALA A 31 -1.95 9.06 0.19
N VAL A 32 -3.26 9.03 -0.13
CA VAL A 32 -3.98 10.19 -0.71
C VAL A 32 -4.03 11.36 0.27
N GLY A 33 -4.18 11.08 1.56
CA GLY A 33 -4.07 12.08 2.63
C GLY A 33 -2.65 12.57 2.92
N ARG A 34 -1.64 12.08 2.17
CA ARG A 34 -0.21 12.32 2.39
C ARG A 34 0.31 11.88 3.77
N ASP A 35 -0.44 11.01 4.44
CA ASP A 35 -0.06 10.40 5.71
C ASP A 35 0.63 9.06 5.45
N MET A 36 1.87 9.13 4.96
CA MET A 36 2.64 7.93 4.64
C MET A 36 3.08 7.15 5.89
N GLU A 37 3.06 7.77 7.07
CA GLU A 37 3.38 7.10 8.32
C GLU A 37 2.28 6.10 8.70
N GLU A 38 1.01 6.52 8.67
CA GLU A 38 -0.12 5.62 8.92
C GLU A 38 -0.27 4.59 7.79
N ALA A 39 0.03 4.97 6.53
CA ALA A 39 0.06 4.02 5.41
C ALA A 39 1.07 2.88 5.68
N LEU A 40 2.29 3.22 6.13
CA LEU A 40 3.30 2.23 6.50
C LEU A 40 2.93 1.44 7.76
N SER A 41 2.22 2.05 8.71
CA SER A 41 1.67 1.34 9.88
C SER A 41 0.71 0.22 9.46
N CYS A 42 -0.16 0.48 8.48
CA CYS A 42 -1.02 -0.53 7.88
C CYS A 42 -0.21 -1.62 7.16
N VAL A 43 0.86 -1.26 6.43
CA VAL A 43 1.74 -2.25 5.78
C VAL A 43 2.42 -3.17 6.81
N ARG A 44 2.91 -2.62 7.93
CA ARG A 44 3.50 -3.43 9.00
C ARG A 44 2.50 -4.43 9.57
N LYS A 45 1.30 -3.97 9.94
CA LYS A 45 0.22 -4.85 10.44
C LYS A 45 -0.15 -5.93 9.44
N MET A 46 -0.27 -5.57 8.16
CA MET A 46 -0.55 -6.51 7.08
C MET A 46 0.54 -7.62 7.00
N LYS A 47 1.82 -7.27 7.12
CA LYS A 47 2.93 -8.22 7.16
C LYS A 47 2.94 -9.07 8.44
N GLU A 48 2.66 -8.48 9.60
CA GLU A 48 2.55 -9.18 10.90
C GLU A 48 1.43 -10.21 10.91
N GLU A 49 0.31 -9.91 10.24
CA GLU A 49 -0.82 -10.83 10.06
C GLU A 49 -0.58 -11.85 8.93
N GLY A 50 0.62 -11.87 8.32
CA GLY A 50 0.98 -12.82 7.25
C GLY A 50 0.26 -12.55 5.91
N ILE A 51 -0.34 -11.37 5.74
CA ILE A 51 -1.09 -11.02 4.55
C ILE A 51 -0.13 -10.42 3.52
N GLU A 52 -0.09 -11.02 2.33
CA GLU A 52 0.83 -10.57 1.28
C GLU A 52 0.35 -9.28 0.59
N MET A 53 1.28 -8.33 0.47
CA MET A 53 1.05 -7.09 -0.26
C MET A 53 0.76 -7.38 -1.73
N SER A 54 -0.37 -6.86 -2.20
CA SER A 54 -0.67 -6.86 -3.62
C SER A 54 0.19 -5.84 -4.37
N LEU A 55 0.28 -6.00 -5.67
CA LEU A 55 0.95 -5.02 -6.54
C LEU A 55 0.31 -3.63 -6.47
N VAL A 56 -1.02 -3.57 -6.32
CA VAL A 56 -1.74 -2.30 -6.11
C VAL A 56 -1.25 -1.63 -4.84
N THR A 57 -1.05 -2.39 -3.76
CA THR A 57 -0.49 -1.90 -2.49
C THR A 57 0.91 -1.31 -2.70
N TYR A 58 1.80 -1.99 -3.43
CA TYR A 58 3.13 -1.46 -3.76
C TYR A 58 3.06 -0.19 -4.60
N SER A 59 2.24 -0.14 -5.65
CA SER A 59 2.10 1.04 -6.51
C SER A 59 1.63 2.27 -5.72
N ILE A 60 0.70 2.09 -4.77
CA ILE A 60 0.26 3.16 -3.87
C ILE A 60 1.42 3.69 -3.03
N ILE A 61 2.20 2.79 -2.41
CA ILE A 61 3.31 3.19 -1.53
C ILE A 61 4.42 3.91 -2.33
N VAL A 62 4.83 3.35 -3.46
CA VAL A 62 5.85 3.96 -4.35
C VAL A 62 5.38 5.32 -4.84
N GLY A 63 4.16 5.42 -5.37
CA GLY A 63 3.58 6.68 -5.85
C GLY A 63 3.42 7.72 -4.73
N GLY A 64 3.08 7.29 -3.52
CA GLY A 64 3.01 8.15 -2.33
C GLY A 64 4.36 8.79 -1.99
N PHE A 65 5.42 7.98 -1.87
CA PHE A 65 6.76 8.48 -1.60
C PHE A 65 7.34 9.34 -2.74
N ALA A 66 7.08 8.97 -3.99
CA ALA A 66 7.47 9.74 -5.16
C ALA A 66 6.87 11.15 -5.14
N LYS A 67 5.57 11.28 -4.84
CA LYS A 67 4.89 12.58 -4.70
C LYS A 67 5.45 13.43 -3.55
N MET A 68 6.02 12.80 -2.53
CA MET A 68 6.70 13.47 -1.42
C MET A 68 8.18 13.78 -1.72
N LYS A 69 8.67 13.47 -2.93
CA LYS A 69 10.08 13.58 -3.33
C LYS A 69 11.04 12.74 -2.47
N ASN A 70 10.52 11.73 -1.77
CA ASN A 70 11.34 10.76 -1.05
C ASN A 70 11.66 9.59 -1.99
N THR A 71 12.63 9.81 -2.87
CA THR A 71 13.02 8.84 -3.90
C THR A 71 13.67 7.59 -3.33
N GLU A 72 14.41 7.71 -2.23
CA GLU A 72 15.05 6.57 -1.57
C GLU A 72 14.02 5.54 -1.07
N ALA A 73 12.96 6.01 -0.39
CA ALA A 73 11.88 5.14 0.04
C ALA A 73 11.13 4.54 -1.17
N ALA A 74 10.85 5.35 -2.19
CA ALA A 74 10.19 4.88 -3.41
C ALA A 74 10.99 3.74 -4.08
N ASP A 75 12.29 3.90 -4.22
CA ASP A 75 13.18 2.90 -4.81
C ASP A 75 13.28 1.62 -3.96
N HIS A 76 13.32 1.75 -2.64
CA HIS A 76 13.29 0.60 -1.73
C HIS A 76 12.03 -0.25 -1.96
N TRP A 77 10.85 0.36 -1.93
CA TRP A 77 9.58 -0.34 -2.13
C TRP A 77 9.42 -0.90 -3.54
N PHE A 78 9.97 -0.21 -4.55
CA PHE A 78 9.99 -0.71 -5.93
C PHE A 78 10.87 -1.96 -6.07
N LYS A 79 12.04 -1.99 -5.43
CA LYS A 79 12.92 -3.18 -5.42
C LYS A 79 12.25 -4.36 -4.71
N GLU A 80 11.65 -4.13 -3.54
CA GLU A 80 10.90 -5.18 -2.83
C GLU A 80 9.76 -5.74 -3.69
N ALA A 81 9.02 -4.87 -4.39
CA ALA A 81 7.97 -5.30 -5.32
C ALA A 81 8.53 -6.17 -6.46
N LYS A 82 9.68 -5.81 -7.04
CA LYS A 82 10.31 -6.56 -8.13
C LYS A 82 10.78 -7.94 -7.68
N GLU A 83 11.31 -8.05 -6.46
CA GLU A 83 11.75 -9.34 -5.89
C GLU A 83 10.56 -10.28 -5.63
N ARG A 84 9.43 -9.73 -5.19
CA ARG A 84 8.24 -10.52 -4.86
C ARG A 84 7.31 -10.79 -6.04
N HIS A 85 7.29 -9.92 -7.06
CA HIS A 85 6.30 -9.94 -8.16
C HIS A 85 6.95 -9.89 -9.55
N ALA A 86 8.10 -10.54 -9.73
CA ALA A 86 8.92 -10.52 -10.95
C ALA A 86 8.19 -10.88 -12.26
N THR A 87 7.02 -11.53 -12.21
CA THR A 87 6.23 -11.97 -13.37
C THR A 87 5.20 -10.94 -13.87
N LEU A 88 4.84 -9.92 -13.08
CA LEU A 88 3.78 -8.95 -13.43
C LEU A 88 4.30 -7.64 -14.06
N ASN A 89 5.55 -7.65 -14.53
CA ASN A 89 6.32 -6.50 -14.97
C ASN A 89 5.67 -5.67 -16.11
N ALA A 90 5.06 -6.25 -17.14
CA ALA A 90 4.64 -5.48 -18.33
C ALA A 90 3.46 -4.52 -18.09
N ILE A 91 2.51 -4.87 -17.22
CA ILE A 91 1.32 -4.06 -16.96
C ILE A 91 1.65 -2.90 -16.00
N ILE A 92 2.64 -3.08 -15.13
CA ILE A 92 2.95 -2.16 -14.02
C ILE A 92 3.88 -1.01 -14.44
N TYR A 93 4.83 -1.25 -15.36
CA TYR A 93 5.63 -0.14 -15.90
C TYR A 93 4.73 0.95 -16.52
N GLY A 94 3.62 0.56 -17.17
CA GLY A 94 2.65 1.51 -17.73
C GLY A 94 1.97 2.37 -16.66
N SER A 95 1.54 1.78 -15.54
CA SER A 95 0.89 2.49 -14.43
C SER A 95 1.83 3.38 -13.64
N ILE A 96 3.10 2.98 -13.51
CA ILE A 96 4.15 3.80 -12.89
C ILE A 96 4.48 4.98 -13.82
N ILE A 97 4.67 4.75 -15.12
CA ILE A 97 4.92 5.83 -16.11
C ILE A 97 3.76 6.84 -16.12
N TYR A 98 2.50 6.40 -16.09
CA TYR A 98 1.34 7.29 -15.98
C TYR A 98 1.27 8.05 -14.64
N ALA A 99 1.85 7.51 -13.56
CA ALA A 99 1.91 8.21 -12.28
C ALA A 99 3.01 9.30 -12.24
N TYR A 100 3.97 9.25 -13.17
CA TYR A 100 5.04 10.23 -13.35
C TYR A 100 4.80 11.18 -14.55
N TRP A 101 3.60 11.18 -15.15
CA TRP A 101 3.16 12.11 -16.19
C TRP A 101 1.93 12.92 -15.75
#